data_AF-A0A6L8FW70-F1
#
_entry.id   AF-A0A6L8FW70-F1
#
_cell.length_a   1.000
_cell.length_b   1.000
_cell.length_c   1.000
_cell.angle_alpha   90.00
_cell.angle_beta   90.00
_cell.angle_gamma   90.00
#
_symmetry.space_group_name_H-M   'P 1'
#
loop_
_entity.id
_entity.type
_entity.pdbx_description
1 polymer ?
#
loop_
_entity_poly.entity_id
_entity_poly.type
_entity_poly.pdbx_seq_one_letter_code
_entity_poly.pdbx_strand_id
1 'polypeptide(L)'
;MRTVLISILVALLLGCAKVGPPTGGPVDKEPPRILSHYPESDALEVARNTKVEIVFSEPMNREQTEAALFSSPVGPLQLSWHGPRLRIAMPLAEERTYVLTVGTGARDLRGNALTKSFTLAFATGSQLDQGLVRGWVYQDHQPMAGAHVWAYDLGTFSGEVGLDEPSYQTQSGADGGYEFVRLAPGHYRVLAFRDANRNALPDTDEWLALPSSSVEVGEEEVMAGDLALARQQTPAPVLKRVQAIHAERLMLLFAEAVDLQELELEVVGLTVESLYAAPGAEEKIYVETAAQEPDRRYAVQLAFAGAPVQWDAPVRGSARSDRKPPSFVGLTRNRLAPSDALDLLFSEAMQSVALAGLWTASDSTQALAGDWLWPAPNRARFEPAEPLAPGAYRLAGSAAQLVDRADNSLADSLLTLSFTVGAETAAIRGQVQAGEEGRVRIAAINEDGRTYAEWADEEGRFDLNGLLAGTYSIWAFVDRDGDGEYSSGSLSPFRYSEPYGHYGEPIDLDADQIVEEVDIPCR
;
A
#
# COMPACT_ATOMS: atom_id res chain seq x y z
N MET A 1 45.45 -38.65 -52.84
CA MET A 1 45.60 -37.30 -52.27
C MET A 1 44.52 -36.31 -52.72
N ARG A 2 44.02 -36.35 -53.97
CA ARG A 2 42.95 -35.43 -54.45
C ARG A 2 41.58 -35.63 -53.80
N THR A 3 41.18 -36.86 -53.49
CA THR A 3 39.88 -37.16 -52.87
C THR A 3 39.81 -36.82 -51.37
N VAL A 4 40.93 -36.89 -50.65
CA VAL A 4 40.98 -36.51 -49.22
C VAL A 4 40.92 -34.98 -49.03
N LEU A 5 41.50 -34.21 -49.95
CA LEU A 5 41.42 -32.74 -49.93
C LEU A 5 40.00 -32.22 -50.20
N ILE A 6 39.24 -32.90 -51.07
CA ILE A 6 37.85 -32.51 -51.40
C ILE A 6 36.91 -32.80 -50.21
N SER A 7 37.12 -33.90 -49.48
CA SER A 7 36.31 -34.23 -48.30
C SER A 7 36.53 -33.26 -47.13
N ILE A 8 37.75 -32.73 -46.96
CA ILE A 8 38.06 -31.73 -45.91
C ILE A 8 37.49 -30.34 -46.27
N LEU A 9 37.46 -29.97 -47.55
CA LEU A 9 36.89 -28.69 -48.01
C LEU A 9 35.35 -28.68 -47.93
N VAL A 10 34.69 -29.83 -48.09
CA VAL A 10 33.23 -29.95 -47.91
C VAL A 10 32.82 -29.93 -46.43
N ALA A 11 33.65 -30.46 -45.53
CA ALA A 11 33.38 -30.42 -44.09
C ALA A 11 33.49 -29.00 -43.48
N LEU A 12 34.32 -28.12 -44.06
CA LEU A 12 34.46 -26.72 -43.63
C LEU A 12 33.30 -25.81 -44.06
N LEU A 13 32.44 -26.24 -44.98
CA LEU A 13 31.31 -25.45 -45.49
C LEU A 13 29.96 -25.76 -44.80
N LEU A 14 29.93 -26.69 -43.83
CA LEU A 14 28.74 -27.02 -43.04
C LEU A 14 28.73 -26.38 -41.63
N GLY A 15 29.71 -25.52 -41.33
CA GLY A 15 29.73 -24.70 -40.12
C GLY A 15 28.80 -23.50 -40.23
N CYS A 16 27.48 -23.72 -40.31
CA CYS A 16 26.51 -22.64 -40.14
C CYS A 16 26.69 -22.06 -38.73
N ALA A 17 27.22 -20.83 -38.63
CA ALA A 17 27.15 -20.06 -37.40
C ALA A 17 25.68 -19.88 -37.04
N LYS A 18 25.25 -20.55 -35.96
CA LYS A 18 23.90 -20.47 -35.43
C LYS A 18 23.67 -19.02 -34.98
N VAL A 19 22.91 -18.25 -35.76
CA VAL A 19 22.45 -16.91 -35.35
C VAL A 19 21.43 -17.10 -34.23
N GLY A 20 21.91 -17.09 -32.99
CA GLY A 20 21.06 -16.91 -31.83
C GLY A 20 20.65 -15.44 -31.72
N PRO A 21 19.47 -15.12 -31.16
CA PRO A 21 19.16 -13.74 -30.80
C PRO A 21 20.29 -13.20 -29.92
N PRO A 22 20.68 -11.91 -30.05
CA PRO A 22 21.70 -11.34 -29.18
C PRO A 22 21.27 -11.62 -27.74
N THR A 23 22.09 -12.34 -26.98
CA THR A 23 21.91 -12.43 -25.55
C THR A 23 22.12 -11.02 -25.03
N GLY A 24 21.01 -10.36 -24.70
CA GLY A 24 21.07 -9.08 -24.01
C GLY A 24 22.01 -9.24 -22.82
N GLY A 25 22.90 -8.26 -22.63
CA GLY A 25 23.71 -8.21 -21.42
C GLY A 25 22.81 -8.26 -20.17
N PRO A 26 23.41 -8.43 -18.97
CA PRO A 26 22.64 -8.35 -17.73
C PRO A 26 21.78 -7.07 -17.75
N VAL A 27 20.52 -7.20 -17.31
CA VAL A 27 19.61 -6.06 -17.18
C VAL A 27 20.29 -5.03 -16.29
N ASP A 28 20.37 -3.80 -16.80
CA ASP A 28 20.89 -2.70 -16.02
C ASP A 28 19.94 -2.37 -14.89
N LYS A 29 20.48 -2.34 -13.67
CA LYS A 29 19.74 -2.06 -12.44
C LYS A 29 20.38 -0.91 -11.66
N GLU A 30 21.41 -0.26 -12.20
CA GLU A 30 22.05 0.85 -11.50
C GLU A 30 21.17 2.11 -11.62
N PRO A 31 20.82 2.78 -10.51
CA PRO A 31 20.10 4.05 -10.58
C PRO A 31 20.93 5.15 -11.25
N PRO A 32 20.31 6.04 -12.05
CA PRO A 32 20.99 7.21 -12.57
C PRO A 32 21.42 8.14 -11.43
N ARG A 33 22.45 8.96 -11.68
CA ARG A 33 22.98 9.96 -10.73
C ARG A 33 23.20 11.27 -11.44
N ILE A 34 23.20 12.38 -10.71
CA ILE A 34 23.59 13.68 -11.25
C ILE A 34 25.09 13.85 -11.04
N LEU A 35 25.81 14.07 -12.14
CA LEU A 35 27.27 14.23 -12.16
C LEU A 35 27.69 15.68 -11.98
N SER A 36 26.94 16.62 -12.55
CA SER A 36 27.20 18.05 -12.42
C SER A 36 25.97 18.88 -12.77
N HIS A 37 25.99 20.12 -12.34
CA HIS A 37 24.97 21.10 -12.69
C HIS A 37 25.58 22.51 -12.81
N TYR A 38 24.86 23.39 -13.47
CA TYR A 38 25.14 24.81 -13.53
C TYR A 38 23.81 25.57 -13.45
N PRO A 39 23.66 26.66 -12.65
CA PRO A 39 24.64 27.22 -11.72
C PRO A 39 25.14 26.23 -10.66
N GLU A 40 26.23 26.60 -9.98
CA GLU A 40 26.64 25.91 -8.75
C GLU A 40 25.53 26.04 -7.70
N SER A 41 25.43 25.06 -6.79
CA SER A 41 24.43 25.10 -5.72
C SER A 41 24.65 26.32 -4.83
N ASP A 42 23.55 26.98 -4.50
CA ASP A 42 23.52 28.21 -3.73
C ASP A 42 24.32 29.38 -4.34
N ALA A 43 24.52 29.37 -5.67
CA ALA A 43 25.14 30.47 -6.37
C ALA A 43 24.31 31.77 -6.21
N LEU A 44 25.01 32.89 -5.99
CA LEU A 44 24.44 34.23 -5.88
C LEU A 44 24.75 35.05 -7.14
N GLU A 45 24.04 36.16 -7.31
CA GLU A 45 24.23 37.09 -8.43
C GLU A 45 24.18 36.40 -9.81
N VAL A 46 23.39 35.33 -9.93
CA VAL A 46 23.24 34.59 -11.18
C VAL A 46 22.61 35.50 -12.24
N ALA A 47 23.28 35.63 -13.38
CA ALA A 47 22.80 36.47 -14.47
C ALA A 47 21.43 35.98 -14.97
N ARG A 48 20.50 36.90 -15.21
CA ARG A 48 19.09 36.58 -15.55
C ARG A 48 18.88 35.88 -16.89
N ASN A 49 19.90 35.85 -17.74
CA ASN A 49 19.92 35.11 -19.00
C ASN A 49 20.60 33.74 -18.90
N THR A 50 20.97 33.32 -17.69
CA THR A 50 21.57 32.02 -17.41
C THR A 50 20.58 30.90 -17.69
N LYS A 51 21.07 29.82 -18.31
CA LYS A 51 20.32 28.57 -18.48
C LYS A 51 20.83 27.57 -17.46
N VAL A 52 19.92 26.87 -16.82
CA VAL A 52 20.27 25.77 -15.92
C VAL A 52 20.68 24.58 -16.77
N GLU A 53 21.75 23.89 -16.37
CA GLU A 53 22.25 22.67 -17.01
C GLU A 53 22.38 21.59 -15.95
N ILE A 54 21.84 20.39 -16.20
CA ILE A 54 21.96 19.20 -15.34
C ILE A 54 22.53 18.08 -16.18
N VAL A 55 23.58 17.41 -15.70
CA VAL A 55 24.24 16.30 -16.39
C VAL A 55 24.05 15.03 -15.57
N PHE A 56 23.39 14.04 -16.16
CA PHE A 56 23.17 12.72 -15.56
C PHE A 56 24.34 11.76 -15.89
N SER A 57 24.46 10.68 -15.12
CA SER A 57 25.43 9.60 -15.33
C SER A 57 25.19 8.84 -16.63
N GLU A 58 23.95 8.87 -17.12
CA GLU A 58 23.50 8.13 -18.28
C GLU A 58 22.32 8.81 -19.00
N PRO A 59 21.95 8.36 -20.22
CA PRO A 59 20.78 8.89 -20.91
C PRO A 59 19.47 8.64 -20.14
N MET A 60 18.69 9.70 -19.95
CA MET A 60 17.41 9.66 -19.24
C MET A 60 16.22 9.47 -20.18
N ASN A 61 15.14 8.88 -19.67
CA ASN A 61 13.82 8.96 -20.26
C ASN A 61 13.31 10.40 -20.13
N ARG A 62 13.22 11.11 -21.27
CA ARG A 62 12.89 12.54 -21.30
C ARG A 62 11.51 12.82 -20.75
N GLU A 63 10.47 12.14 -21.25
CA GLU A 63 9.08 12.35 -20.83
C GLU A 63 8.92 12.22 -19.32
N GLN A 64 9.46 11.14 -18.73
CA GLN A 64 9.37 10.92 -17.29
C GLN A 64 10.22 11.87 -16.47
N THR A 65 11.39 12.28 -16.99
CA THR A 65 12.27 13.23 -16.28
C THR A 65 11.71 14.65 -16.33
N GLU A 66 11.11 15.04 -17.45
CA GLU A 66 10.45 16.33 -17.61
C GLU A 66 9.17 16.41 -16.75
N ALA A 67 8.41 15.32 -16.64
CA ALA A 67 7.26 15.23 -15.73
C ALA A 67 7.66 15.25 -14.23
N ALA A 68 8.89 14.84 -13.92
CA ALA A 68 9.45 14.89 -12.56
C ALA A 68 10.28 16.17 -12.30
N LEU A 69 10.20 17.18 -13.16
CA LEU A 69 10.93 18.44 -13.02
C LEU A 69 10.01 19.53 -12.47
N PHE A 70 10.37 20.06 -11.31
CA PHE A 70 9.62 21.11 -10.62
C PHE A 70 10.48 22.37 -10.47
N SER A 71 9.84 23.55 -10.47
CA SER A 71 10.53 24.83 -10.22
C SER A 71 9.74 25.72 -9.27
N SER A 72 10.44 26.39 -8.36
CA SER A 72 9.93 27.50 -7.57
C SER A 72 10.79 28.75 -7.82
N PRO A 73 10.21 29.92 -8.16
CA PRO A 73 8.80 30.13 -8.46
C PRO A 73 8.31 29.30 -9.65
N VAL A 74 7.02 28.96 -9.66
CA VAL A 74 6.39 28.24 -10.78
C VAL A 74 6.38 29.12 -12.02
N GLY A 75 6.68 28.53 -13.18
CA GLY A 75 6.72 29.25 -14.44
C GLY A 75 7.07 28.37 -15.64
N PRO A 76 6.98 28.90 -16.87
CA PRO A 76 7.21 28.14 -18.07
C PRO A 76 8.68 27.72 -18.21
N LEU A 77 8.91 26.43 -18.43
CA LEU A 77 10.22 25.85 -18.66
C LEU A 77 10.42 25.50 -20.14
N GLN A 78 11.54 25.92 -20.72
CA GLN A 78 11.98 25.48 -22.05
C GLN A 78 13.10 24.46 -21.92
N LEU A 79 12.79 23.21 -22.25
CA LEU A 79 13.66 22.05 -22.03
C LEU A 79 14.36 21.64 -23.33
N SER A 80 15.65 21.32 -23.25
CA SER A 80 16.41 20.79 -24.38
C SER A 80 17.44 19.78 -23.92
N TRP A 81 17.62 18.70 -24.71
CA TRP A 81 18.47 17.57 -24.35
C TRP A 81 19.63 17.37 -25.33
N HIS A 82 20.80 17.03 -24.79
CA HIS A 82 21.95 16.56 -25.58
C HIS A 82 22.65 15.39 -24.89
N GLY A 83 22.31 14.16 -25.28
CA GLY A 83 22.77 12.96 -24.57
C GLY A 83 22.21 12.93 -23.14
N PRO A 84 23.03 12.72 -22.10
CA PRO A 84 22.60 12.72 -20.70
C PRO A 84 22.48 14.13 -20.10
N ARG A 85 22.52 15.19 -20.92
CA ARG A 85 22.47 16.58 -20.46
C ARG A 85 21.10 17.19 -20.72
N LEU A 86 20.49 17.72 -19.68
CA LEU A 86 19.27 18.53 -19.70
C LEU A 86 19.64 20.01 -19.55
N ARG A 87 19.12 20.86 -20.45
CA ARG A 87 19.21 22.31 -20.37
C ARG A 87 17.83 22.92 -20.22
N ILE A 88 17.70 23.83 -19.27
CA ILE A 88 16.45 24.44 -18.85
C ILE A 88 16.60 25.95 -18.97
N ALA A 89 15.75 26.57 -19.78
CA ALA A 89 15.63 28.03 -19.85
C ALA A 89 14.29 28.45 -19.25
N MET A 90 14.33 29.44 -18.35
CA MET A 90 13.17 29.98 -17.66
C MET A 90 13.34 31.49 -17.46
N PRO A 91 12.26 32.26 -17.29
CA PRO A 91 12.36 33.68 -16.96
C PRO A 91 12.91 33.88 -15.55
N LEU A 92 14.01 34.63 -15.42
CA LEU A 92 14.59 35.00 -14.13
C LEU A 92 14.29 36.47 -13.80
N ALA A 93 13.49 36.69 -12.76
CA ALA A 93 13.29 37.98 -12.07
C ALA A 93 14.53 38.41 -11.25
N GLU A 94 14.60 39.70 -10.94
CA GLU A 94 15.64 40.30 -10.08
C GLU A 94 15.42 39.94 -8.61
N GLU A 95 16.51 39.88 -7.85
CA GLU A 95 16.51 39.68 -6.39
C GLU A 95 15.64 38.50 -5.93
N ARG A 96 15.78 37.36 -6.60
CA ARG A 96 14.91 36.20 -6.40
C ARG A 96 15.70 34.90 -6.26
N THR A 97 15.30 34.09 -5.29
CA THR A 97 15.70 32.69 -5.13
C THR A 97 14.94 31.80 -6.12
N TYR A 98 15.66 30.91 -6.78
CA TYR A 98 15.11 29.87 -7.64
C TYR A 98 15.51 28.52 -7.09
N VAL A 99 14.56 27.58 -7.09
CA VAL A 99 14.75 26.20 -6.70
C VAL A 99 14.24 25.32 -7.83
N LEU A 100 15.10 24.45 -8.37
CA LEU A 100 14.68 23.39 -9.28
C LEU A 100 14.83 22.04 -8.59
N THR A 101 13.80 21.22 -8.69
CA THR A 101 13.77 19.87 -8.15
C THR A 101 13.62 18.86 -9.27
N VAL A 102 14.51 17.87 -9.33
CA VAL A 102 14.33 16.65 -10.13
C VAL A 102 13.89 15.56 -9.18
N GLY A 103 12.62 15.18 -9.26
CA GLY A 103 12.00 14.19 -8.39
C GLY A 103 12.43 12.74 -8.69
N THR A 104 12.08 11.84 -7.79
CA THR A 104 12.35 10.38 -7.91
C THR A 104 11.59 9.72 -9.06
N GLY A 105 10.59 10.40 -9.64
CA GLY A 105 9.93 9.99 -10.88
C GLY A 105 10.84 9.99 -12.12
N ALA A 106 11.99 10.69 -12.08
CA ALA A 106 12.94 10.71 -13.19
C ALA A 106 13.63 9.35 -13.35
N ARG A 107 13.57 8.77 -14.56
CA ARG A 107 14.10 7.44 -14.87
C ARG A 107 15.07 7.43 -16.03
N ASP A 108 15.99 6.48 -16.02
CA ASP A 108 16.85 6.16 -17.16
C ASP A 108 16.08 5.48 -18.32
N LEU A 109 16.78 5.10 -19.38
CA LEU A 109 16.21 4.34 -20.51
C LEU A 109 15.95 2.85 -20.21
N ARG A 110 16.19 2.39 -18.99
CA ARG A 110 15.99 1.01 -18.51
C ARG A 110 14.92 0.91 -17.43
N GLY A 111 14.40 2.04 -16.96
CA GLY A 111 13.36 2.14 -15.95
C GLY A 111 13.88 2.27 -14.52
N ASN A 112 15.19 2.42 -14.31
CA ASN A 112 15.74 2.70 -12.99
C ASN A 112 15.46 4.17 -12.63
N ALA A 113 14.90 4.38 -11.45
CA ALA A 113 14.56 5.71 -10.93
C ALA A 113 15.72 6.33 -10.16
N LEU A 114 15.75 7.66 -10.06
CA LEU A 114 16.56 8.33 -9.05
C LEU A 114 16.17 7.83 -7.64
N THR A 115 17.17 7.54 -6.80
CA THR A 115 16.93 7.04 -5.44
C THR A 115 16.40 8.12 -4.50
N LYS A 116 16.78 9.39 -4.72
CA LYS A 116 16.35 10.57 -3.97
C LYS A 116 16.11 11.73 -4.95
N SER A 117 15.24 12.65 -4.59
CA SER A 117 15.09 13.90 -5.34
C SER A 117 16.40 14.69 -5.29
N PHE A 118 16.70 15.41 -6.36
CA PHE A 118 17.80 16.35 -6.42
C PHE A 118 17.25 17.77 -6.46
N THR A 119 17.79 18.65 -5.62
CA THR A 119 17.39 20.04 -5.57
C THR A 119 18.57 20.96 -5.85
N LEU A 120 18.39 21.88 -6.79
CA LEU A 120 19.33 22.94 -7.14
C LEU A 120 18.72 24.29 -6.81
N ALA A 121 19.36 25.02 -5.91
CA ALA A 121 18.98 26.39 -5.60
C ALA A 121 20.03 27.40 -6.06
N PHE A 122 19.59 28.59 -6.47
CA PHE A 122 20.45 29.73 -6.80
C PHE A 122 19.65 31.05 -6.70
N ALA A 123 20.33 32.18 -6.58
CA ALA A 123 19.71 33.50 -6.53
C ALA A 123 20.23 34.42 -7.63
N THR A 124 19.34 35.27 -8.16
CA THR A 124 19.72 36.40 -9.01
C THR A 124 20.14 37.63 -8.20
N GLY A 125 19.87 37.64 -6.89
CA GLY A 125 20.31 38.67 -5.94
C GLY A 125 21.52 38.24 -5.12
N SER A 126 21.83 39.03 -4.09
CA SER A 126 22.96 38.81 -3.18
C SER A 126 22.64 37.89 -1.98
N GLN A 127 21.42 37.36 -1.90
CA GLN A 127 20.95 36.51 -0.80
C GLN A 127 20.01 35.41 -1.34
N LEU A 128 19.93 34.32 -0.56
CA LEU A 128 18.99 33.22 -0.75
C LEU A 128 18.01 33.19 0.41
N ASP A 129 16.80 32.73 0.12
CA ASP A 129 15.87 32.30 1.15
C ASP A 129 16.47 31.12 1.94
N GLN A 130 16.15 31.01 3.23
CA GLN A 130 16.80 30.03 4.13
C GLN A 130 15.87 28.94 4.65
N GLY A 131 14.55 29.07 4.45
CA GLY A 131 13.57 28.15 5.02
C GLY A 131 13.81 26.71 4.60
N LEU A 132 13.75 25.81 5.58
CA LEU A 132 13.90 24.37 5.41
C LEU A 132 12.71 23.66 6.06
N VAL A 133 11.95 22.91 5.27
CA VAL A 133 10.82 22.11 5.76
C VAL A 133 11.05 20.64 5.42
N ARG A 134 10.87 19.77 6.42
CA ARG A 134 11.00 18.31 6.28
C ARG A 134 9.81 17.56 6.86
N GLY A 135 9.58 16.35 6.39
CA GLY A 135 8.61 15.42 6.95
C GLY A 135 8.67 14.07 6.26
N TRP A 136 7.75 13.18 6.62
CA TRP A 136 7.62 11.85 6.01
C TRP A 136 6.21 11.65 5.47
N VAL A 137 6.10 10.82 4.43
CA VAL A 137 4.82 10.34 3.90
C VAL A 137 4.70 8.85 4.15
N TYR A 138 3.57 8.43 4.70
CA TYR A 138 3.26 7.03 4.99
C TYR A 138 2.00 6.60 4.24
N GLN A 139 1.96 5.35 3.79
CA GLN A 139 0.77 4.67 3.30
C GLN A 139 0.67 3.34 4.03
N ASP A 140 -0.49 3.04 4.63
CA ASP A 140 -0.72 1.80 5.38
C ASP A 140 0.40 1.53 6.42
N HIS A 141 0.81 2.58 7.13
CA HIS A 141 1.89 2.58 8.13
C HIS A 141 3.28 2.18 7.61
N GLN A 142 3.50 2.26 6.29
CA GLN A 142 4.80 2.03 5.66
C GLN A 142 5.29 3.30 4.95
N PRO A 143 6.61 3.57 4.92
CA PRO A 143 7.13 4.72 4.19
C PRO A 143 6.74 4.68 2.71
N MET A 144 6.16 5.79 2.21
CA MET A 144 5.67 5.87 0.84
C MET A 144 6.68 6.60 -0.06
N ALA A 145 7.29 5.86 -0.99
CA ALA A 145 8.22 6.42 -1.95
C ALA A 145 7.51 7.04 -3.17
N GLY A 146 8.00 8.19 -3.63
CA GLY A 146 7.51 8.85 -4.84
C GLY A 146 6.12 9.49 -4.72
N ALA A 147 5.62 9.72 -3.51
CA ALA A 147 4.45 10.56 -3.30
C ALA A 147 4.79 12.00 -3.73
N HIS A 148 3.84 12.67 -4.40
CA HIS A 148 3.96 14.09 -4.67
C HIS A 148 3.71 14.85 -3.37
N VAL A 149 4.58 15.83 -3.07
CA VAL A 149 4.41 16.67 -1.89
C VAL A 149 4.38 18.13 -2.34
N TRP A 150 3.34 18.83 -1.91
CA TRP A 150 3.02 20.19 -2.31
C TRP A 150 3.04 21.11 -1.10
N ALA A 151 3.65 22.29 -1.24
CA ALA A 151 3.64 23.33 -0.22
C ALA A 151 3.11 24.66 -0.78
N TYR A 152 2.03 25.14 -0.17
CA TYR A 152 1.35 26.39 -0.50
C TYR A 152 1.78 27.49 0.47
N ASP A 153 2.37 28.57 -0.03
CA ASP A 153 2.60 29.78 0.77
C ASP A 153 1.26 30.51 0.97
N LEU A 154 0.67 30.38 2.16
CA LEU A 154 -0.64 30.95 2.48
C LEU A 154 -0.65 32.48 2.50
N GLY A 155 0.51 33.14 2.54
CA GLY A 155 0.61 34.60 2.47
C GLY A 155 0.46 35.15 1.05
N THR A 156 0.82 34.36 0.03
CA THR A 156 0.82 34.78 -1.38
C THR A 156 -0.10 33.97 -2.27
N PHE A 157 -0.48 32.76 -1.85
CA PHE A 157 -1.40 31.88 -2.55
C PHE A 157 -2.83 32.44 -2.50
N SER A 158 -3.49 32.43 -3.65
CA SER A 158 -4.87 32.95 -3.82
C SER A 158 -5.82 31.96 -4.49
N GLY A 159 -5.35 30.75 -4.77
CA GLY A 159 -6.14 29.67 -5.36
C GLY A 159 -6.78 28.75 -4.33
N GLU A 160 -7.24 27.59 -4.80
CA GLU A 160 -7.79 26.50 -4.00
C GLU A 160 -6.73 25.42 -3.74
N VAL A 161 -6.48 25.11 -2.46
CA VAL A 161 -5.51 24.09 -2.05
C VAL A 161 -5.95 22.73 -2.56
N GLY A 162 -5.03 21.99 -3.18
CA GLY A 162 -5.32 20.70 -3.80
C GLY A 162 -5.96 20.80 -5.19
N LEU A 163 -6.14 21.99 -5.74
CA LEU A 163 -6.67 22.16 -7.11
C LEU A 163 -5.75 23.03 -7.96
N ASP A 164 -5.30 24.16 -7.42
CA ASP A 164 -4.36 25.04 -8.09
C ASP A 164 -2.90 24.69 -7.75
N GLU A 165 -1.99 25.07 -8.64
CA GLU A 165 -0.55 24.79 -8.51
C GLU A 165 0.03 25.41 -7.21
N PRO A 166 0.84 24.65 -6.45
CA PRO A 166 1.45 25.12 -5.21
C PRO A 166 2.69 25.99 -5.46
N SER A 167 3.15 26.68 -4.41
CA SER A 167 4.35 27.52 -4.44
C SER A 167 5.65 26.70 -4.55
N TYR A 168 5.66 25.50 -3.97
CA TYR A 168 6.78 24.55 -4.02
C TYR A 168 6.27 23.12 -4.21
N GLN A 169 7.06 22.30 -4.90
CA GLN A 169 6.77 20.89 -5.17
C GLN A 169 8.02 20.04 -5.02
N THR A 170 7.84 18.84 -4.48
CA THR A 170 8.87 17.82 -4.37
C THR A 170 8.23 16.43 -4.40
N GLN A 171 9.05 15.39 -4.28
CA GLN A 171 8.58 14.00 -4.14
C GLN A 171 9.30 13.31 -2.98
N SER A 172 8.61 12.38 -2.32
CA SER A 172 9.22 11.59 -1.25
C SER A 172 10.26 10.58 -1.77
N GLY A 173 11.29 10.34 -0.96
CA GLY A 173 12.34 9.35 -1.20
C GLY A 173 11.92 7.91 -0.87
N ALA A 174 12.83 6.96 -1.06
CA ALA A 174 12.59 5.54 -0.75
C ALA A 174 12.24 5.25 0.72
N ASP A 175 12.66 6.14 1.62
CA ASP A 175 12.40 6.13 3.06
C ASP A 175 11.16 6.94 3.45
N GLY A 176 10.35 7.38 2.48
CA GLY A 176 9.17 8.22 2.69
C GLY A 176 9.47 9.69 3.03
N GLY A 177 10.74 10.04 3.25
CA GLY A 177 11.14 11.40 3.62
C GLY A 177 11.01 12.38 2.45
N TYR A 178 10.60 13.61 2.73
CA TYR A 178 10.60 14.72 1.77
C TYR A 178 11.28 15.97 2.35
N GLU A 179 11.77 16.82 1.46
CA GLU A 179 12.44 18.06 1.84
C GLU A 179 12.08 19.19 0.87
N PHE A 180 11.84 20.34 1.47
CA PHE A 180 11.67 21.63 0.83
C PHE A 180 12.79 22.55 1.31
N VAL A 181 13.69 22.94 0.41
CA VAL A 181 14.83 23.82 0.71
C VAL A 181 14.61 25.21 0.13
N ARG A 182 15.16 26.23 0.79
CA ARG A 182 15.19 27.62 0.34
C ARG A 182 13.77 28.19 0.17
N LEU A 183 12.91 27.91 1.14
CA LEU A 183 11.57 28.48 1.21
C LEU A 183 11.65 29.92 1.69
N ALA A 184 10.88 30.80 1.05
CA ALA A 184 10.69 32.15 1.53
C ALA A 184 10.04 32.10 2.93
N PRO A 185 10.41 32.99 3.88
CA PRO A 185 9.75 33.03 5.18
C PRO A 185 8.24 33.26 5.03
N GLY A 186 7.42 32.51 5.78
CA GLY A 186 5.96 32.57 5.65
C GLY A 186 5.24 31.40 6.32
N HIS A 187 3.92 31.33 6.11
CA HIS A 187 3.11 30.22 6.61
C HIS A 187 2.74 29.29 5.46
N TYR A 188 3.06 28.01 5.60
CA TYR A 188 2.90 27.03 4.55
C TYR A 188 1.89 25.96 4.93
N ARG A 189 1.13 25.52 3.94
CA ARG A 189 0.33 24.30 4.03
C ARG A 189 0.97 23.23 3.17
N VAL A 190 1.31 22.11 3.80
CA VAL A 190 1.93 20.96 3.12
C VAL A 190 0.90 19.86 2.97
N LEU A 191 0.76 19.28 1.78
CA LEU A 191 -0.03 18.07 1.54
C LEU A 191 0.78 17.08 0.71
N ALA A 192 0.39 15.81 0.76
CA ALA A 192 0.98 14.78 -0.10
C ALA A 192 -0.11 13.95 -0.78
N PHE A 193 0.16 13.46 -1.98
CA PHE A 193 -0.77 12.59 -2.70
C PHE A 193 -0.05 11.60 -3.61
N ARG A 194 -0.76 10.55 -3.99
CA ARG A 194 -0.29 9.57 -4.95
C ARG A 194 -0.97 9.79 -6.30
N ASP A 195 -0.20 10.35 -7.22
CA ASP A 195 -0.59 10.56 -8.62
C ASP A 195 -0.56 9.24 -9.41
N ALA A 196 -1.63 8.45 -9.30
CA ALA A 196 -1.78 7.17 -9.97
C ALA A 196 -2.08 7.35 -11.47
N ASN A 197 -2.83 8.39 -11.82
CA ASN A 197 -3.25 8.66 -13.20
C ASN A 197 -2.24 9.52 -14.01
N ARG A 198 -1.22 10.07 -13.34
CA ARG A 198 -0.11 10.87 -13.91
C ARG A 198 -0.55 12.23 -14.45
N ASN A 199 -1.53 12.86 -13.83
CA ASN A 199 -1.98 14.21 -14.18
C ASN A 199 -1.33 15.30 -13.31
N ALA A 200 -0.52 14.91 -12.32
CA ALA A 200 0.11 15.78 -11.34
C ALA A 200 -0.86 16.60 -10.48
N LEU A 201 -2.10 16.13 -10.28
CA LEU A 201 -3.12 16.74 -9.43
C LEU A 201 -3.64 15.70 -8.42
N PRO A 202 -3.97 16.08 -7.18
CA PRO A 202 -4.65 15.17 -6.29
C PRO A 202 -6.10 14.98 -6.70
N ASP A 203 -6.48 13.75 -7.05
CA ASP A 203 -7.85 13.38 -7.37
C ASP A 203 -8.59 12.72 -6.19
N THR A 204 -9.93 12.75 -6.21
CA THR A 204 -10.76 12.26 -5.10
C THR A 204 -10.70 10.74 -4.88
N ASP A 205 -10.36 9.99 -5.93
CA ASP A 205 -10.16 8.53 -5.90
C ASP A 205 -8.70 8.13 -5.63
N GLU A 206 -7.80 9.11 -5.56
CA GLU A 206 -6.40 8.92 -5.21
C GLU A 206 -6.17 9.02 -3.70
N TRP A 207 -4.97 8.60 -3.29
CA TRP A 207 -4.55 8.71 -1.91
C TRP A 207 -4.06 10.14 -1.65
N LEU A 208 -4.54 10.74 -0.57
CA LEU A 208 -4.21 12.10 -0.14
C LEU A 208 -3.91 12.10 1.36
N ALA A 209 -2.91 12.87 1.74
CA ALA A 209 -2.54 13.16 3.11
C ALA A 209 -2.62 14.67 3.31
N LEU A 210 -3.36 15.08 4.32
CA LEU A 210 -3.44 16.46 4.77
C LEU A 210 -2.63 16.62 6.05
N PRO A 211 -2.14 17.82 6.35
CA PRO A 211 -1.35 18.02 7.55
C PRO A 211 -2.27 18.16 8.76
N SER A 212 -1.70 17.97 9.94
CA SER A 212 -2.35 18.23 11.24
C SER A 212 -2.50 19.73 11.55
N SER A 213 -1.65 20.57 10.94
CA SER A 213 -1.54 22.01 11.13
C SER A 213 -0.81 22.68 9.94
N SER A 214 -0.67 24.02 9.96
CA SER A 214 0.17 24.74 8.97
C SER A 214 1.54 25.02 9.57
N VAL A 215 2.57 25.08 8.72
CA VAL A 215 3.98 25.23 9.11
C VAL A 215 4.41 26.68 9.02
N GLU A 216 4.94 27.25 10.09
CA GLU A 216 5.59 28.56 10.04
C GLU A 216 7.07 28.39 9.68
N VAL A 217 7.50 29.02 8.59
CA VAL A 217 8.85 28.91 8.04
C VAL A 217 9.60 30.21 8.29
N GLY A 218 10.72 30.10 9.00
CA GLY A 218 11.69 31.17 9.24
C GLY A 218 13.06 30.81 8.65
N GLU A 219 14.12 31.07 9.41
CA GLU A 219 15.51 30.70 9.04
C GLU A 219 15.91 29.31 9.56
N GLU A 220 15.18 28.76 10.53
CA GLU A 220 15.46 27.45 11.12
C GLU A 220 14.74 26.31 10.36
N GLU A 221 15.26 25.09 10.54
CA GLU A 221 14.61 23.87 10.07
C GLU A 221 13.30 23.62 10.84
N VAL A 222 12.24 23.35 10.10
CA VAL A 222 10.93 23.06 10.68
C VAL A 222 10.41 21.72 10.17
N MET A 223 9.92 20.91 11.10
CA MET A 223 9.22 19.66 10.77
C MET A 223 7.77 19.95 10.44
N ALA A 224 7.32 19.57 9.24
CA ALA A 224 5.93 19.69 8.82
C ALA A 224 4.99 18.65 9.45
N GLY A 225 5.55 17.66 10.14
CA GLY A 225 4.82 16.48 10.64
C GLY A 225 4.78 15.34 9.62
N ASP A 226 4.26 14.21 10.07
CA ASP A 226 4.10 13.02 9.25
C ASP A 226 2.77 13.06 8.50
N LEU A 227 2.79 12.77 7.21
CA LEU A 227 1.65 12.79 6.32
C LEU A 227 1.18 11.35 6.07
N ALA A 228 0.07 10.95 6.69
CA ALA A 228 -0.55 9.65 6.47
C ALA A 228 -1.54 9.71 5.29
N LEU A 229 -1.20 9.04 4.20
CA LEU A 229 -2.05 8.93 3.03
C LEU A 229 -3.30 8.12 3.36
N ALA A 230 -4.47 8.67 3.01
CA ALA A 230 -5.75 7.99 3.06
C ALA A 230 -6.54 8.24 1.77
N ARG A 231 -7.46 7.33 1.45
CA ARG A 231 -8.43 7.57 0.37
C ARG A 231 -9.55 8.46 0.90
N GLN A 232 -9.81 9.56 0.19
CA GLN A 232 -10.90 10.48 0.55
C GLN A 232 -12.27 9.92 0.16
N GLN A 233 -12.32 9.07 -0.87
CA GLN A 233 -13.48 8.27 -1.25
C GLN A 233 -13.03 6.88 -1.68
N THR A 234 -13.79 5.85 -1.32
CA THR A 234 -13.57 4.52 -1.87
C THR A 234 -14.29 4.43 -3.22
N PRO A 235 -13.58 4.34 -4.35
CA PRO A 235 -14.23 4.24 -5.65
C PRO A 235 -15.05 2.93 -5.72
N ALA A 236 -16.19 2.99 -6.41
CA ALA A 236 -16.99 1.79 -6.66
C ALA A 236 -16.15 0.76 -7.44
N PRO A 237 -16.10 -0.51 -7.01
CA PRO A 237 -15.27 -1.52 -7.64
C PRO A 237 -15.77 -1.82 -9.04
N VAL A 238 -14.84 -2.05 -9.97
CA VAL A 238 -15.19 -2.31 -11.37
C VAL A 238 -15.53 -3.78 -11.55
N LEU A 239 -16.81 -4.11 -11.73
CA LEU A 239 -17.26 -5.46 -12.05
C LEU A 239 -16.95 -5.81 -13.51
N LYS A 240 -16.22 -6.90 -13.72
CA LYS A 240 -15.82 -7.38 -15.05
C LYS A 240 -16.72 -8.46 -15.60
N ARG A 241 -17.27 -9.33 -14.74
CA ARG A 241 -18.05 -10.48 -15.18
C ARG A 241 -18.99 -10.99 -14.09
N VAL A 242 -20.20 -11.39 -14.51
CA VAL A 242 -21.11 -12.22 -13.71
C VAL A 242 -21.40 -13.51 -14.47
N GLN A 243 -21.34 -14.64 -13.77
CA GLN A 243 -21.57 -15.95 -14.39
C GLN A 243 -22.24 -16.93 -13.41
N ALA A 244 -23.22 -17.70 -13.90
CA ALA A 244 -23.70 -18.88 -13.19
C ALA A 244 -22.69 -20.04 -13.33
N ILE A 245 -22.21 -20.55 -12.20
CA ILE A 245 -21.26 -21.68 -12.17
C ILE A 245 -22.03 -23.00 -12.16
N HIS A 246 -22.99 -23.12 -11.25
CA HIS A 246 -23.96 -24.20 -11.15
C HIS A 246 -25.31 -23.66 -10.67
N ALA A 247 -26.29 -24.54 -10.47
CA ALA A 247 -27.69 -24.18 -10.25
C ALA A 247 -27.95 -23.39 -8.96
N GLU A 248 -26.99 -23.31 -8.04
CA GLU A 248 -27.13 -22.63 -6.76
C GLU A 248 -26.01 -21.62 -6.51
N ARG A 249 -25.11 -21.40 -7.48
CA ARG A 249 -23.96 -20.50 -7.31
C ARG A 249 -23.71 -19.61 -8.52
N LEU A 250 -23.58 -18.32 -8.24
CA LEU A 250 -23.04 -17.34 -9.17
C LEU A 250 -21.60 -16.98 -8.79
N MET A 251 -20.85 -16.44 -9.74
CA MET A 251 -19.53 -15.85 -9.55
C MET A 251 -19.53 -14.45 -10.15
N LEU A 252 -19.12 -13.49 -9.34
CA LEU A 252 -18.82 -12.11 -9.71
C LEU A 252 -17.30 -11.99 -9.76
N LEU A 253 -16.77 -11.40 -10.83
CA LEU A 253 -15.34 -11.12 -10.99
C LEU A 253 -15.15 -9.61 -11.11
N PHE A 254 -14.47 -9.02 -10.13
CA PHE A 254 -14.10 -7.62 -10.09
C PHE A 254 -12.69 -7.40 -10.68
N ALA A 255 -12.35 -6.14 -10.91
CA ALA A 255 -11.01 -5.74 -11.33
C ALA A 255 -9.97 -5.93 -10.21
N GLU A 256 -10.40 -5.74 -8.97
CA GLU A 256 -9.60 -5.74 -7.75
C GLU A 256 -10.39 -6.42 -6.63
N ALA A 257 -9.74 -6.71 -5.50
CA ALA A 257 -10.39 -7.24 -4.31
C ALA A 257 -11.48 -6.29 -3.80
N VAL A 258 -12.55 -6.84 -3.23
CA VAL A 258 -13.71 -6.08 -2.75
C VAL A 258 -13.99 -6.44 -1.30
N ASP A 259 -14.18 -5.42 -0.46
CA ASP A 259 -14.69 -5.63 0.89
C ASP A 259 -16.17 -6.03 0.83
N LEU A 260 -16.48 -7.22 1.32
CA LEU A 260 -17.84 -7.76 1.30
C LEU A 260 -18.77 -7.11 2.32
N GLN A 261 -18.23 -6.40 3.33
CA GLN A 261 -19.05 -5.68 4.31
C GLN A 261 -19.71 -4.44 3.69
N GLU A 262 -19.06 -3.84 2.70
CA GLU A 262 -19.53 -2.67 1.97
C GLU A 262 -20.34 -3.03 0.71
N LEU A 263 -20.37 -4.32 0.33
CA LEU A 263 -21.01 -4.79 -0.90
C LEU A 263 -22.48 -5.13 -0.68
N GLU A 264 -23.35 -4.36 -1.27
CA GLU A 264 -24.78 -4.64 -1.37
C GLU A 264 -25.08 -5.37 -2.69
N LEU A 265 -25.78 -6.50 -2.63
CA LEU A 265 -26.11 -7.32 -3.80
C LEU A 265 -27.58 -7.74 -3.77
N GLU A 266 -28.28 -7.45 -4.87
CA GLU A 266 -29.59 -8.01 -5.17
C GLU A 266 -29.57 -8.73 -6.52
N VAL A 267 -30.13 -9.94 -6.56
CA VAL A 267 -30.40 -10.66 -7.81
C VAL A 267 -31.92 -10.75 -8.00
N VAL A 268 -32.46 -9.97 -8.93
CA VAL A 268 -33.91 -9.77 -9.05
C VAL A 268 -34.63 -11.08 -9.33
N GLY A 269 -35.44 -11.53 -8.38
CA GLY A 269 -36.21 -12.77 -8.48
C GLY A 269 -35.41 -14.04 -8.22
N LEU A 270 -34.23 -13.94 -7.59
CA LEU A 270 -33.43 -15.06 -7.09
C LEU A 270 -32.93 -14.72 -5.68
N THR A 271 -33.25 -15.57 -4.70
CA THR A 271 -32.77 -15.37 -3.33
C THR A 271 -31.25 -15.53 -3.29
N VAL A 272 -30.56 -14.50 -2.81
CA VAL A 272 -29.15 -14.56 -2.39
C VAL A 272 -29.12 -15.05 -0.94
N GLU A 273 -28.40 -16.13 -0.68
CA GLU A 273 -28.33 -16.75 0.64
C GLU A 273 -27.07 -16.34 1.39
N SER A 274 -25.94 -16.29 0.67
CA SER A 274 -24.68 -15.84 1.24
C SER A 274 -23.68 -15.48 0.14
N LEU A 275 -22.60 -14.83 0.55
CA LEU A 275 -21.52 -14.40 -0.31
C LEU A 275 -20.19 -14.60 0.40
N TYR A 276 -19.17 -14.97 -0.37
CA TYR A 276 -17.80 -15.12 0.13
C TYR A 276 -16.79 -14.90 -0.99
N ALA A 277 -15.62 -14.40 -0.63
CA ALA A 277 -14.51 -14.24 -1.55
C ALA A 277 -13.83 -15.58 -1.82
N ALA A 278 -13.41 -15.81 -3.06
CA ALA A 278 -12.66 -16.99 -3.43
C ALA A 278 -11.29 -16.96 -2.73
N PRO A 279 -10.88 -18.04 -2.04
CA PRO A 279 -9.59 -18.10 -1.38
C PRO A 279 -8.42 -17.84 -2.34
N GLY A 280 -7.56 -16.87 -2.02
CA GLY A 280 -6.39 -16.48 -2.83
C GLY A 280 -6.73 -15.76 -4.14
N ALA A 281 -7.98 -15.36 -4.35
CA ALA A 281 -8.45 -14.58 -5.49
C ALA A 281 -9.64 -13.71 -5.06
N GLU A 282 -9.37 -12.76 -4.16
CA GLU A 282 -10.38 -11.94 -3.49
C GLU A 282 -11.19 -11.03 -4.44
N GLU A 283 -10.70 -10.83 -5.67
CA GLU A 283 -11.46 -10.18 -6.74
C GLU A 283 -12.63 -11.05 -7.26
N LYS A 284 -12.68 -12.34 -6.90
CA LYS A 284 -13.76 -13.27 -7.27
C LYS A 284 -14.67 -13.51 -6.07
N ILE A 285 -15.92 -13.10 -6.21
CA ILE A 285 -16.94 -13.30 -5.18
C ILE A 285 -17.90 -14.40 -5.63
N TYR A 286 -18.03 -15.44 -4.83
CA TYR A 286 -19.07 -16.45 -4.99
C TYR A 286 -20.32 -16.03 -4.25
N VAL A 287 -21.46 -16.22 -4.89
CA VAL A 287 -22.78 -15.90 -4.36
C VAL A 287 -23.58 -17.19 -4.35
N GLU A 288 -23.86 -17.68 -3.14
CA GLU A 288 -24.77 -18.79 -2.93
C GLU A 288 -26.20 -18.28 -3.06
N THR A 289 -27.01 -19.02 -3.80
CA THR A 289 -28.36 -18.64 -4.21
C THR A 289 -29.29 -19.82 -4.04
N ALA A 290 -30.59 -19.54 -3.94
CA ALA A 290 -31.59 -20.57 -4.17
C ALA A 290 -31.45 -21.17 -5.58
N ALA A 291 -32.05 -22.34 -5.81
CA ALA A 291 -31.99 -23.01 -7.11
C ALA A 291 -32.46 -22.10 -8.27
N GLN A 292 -31.59 -21.94 -9.25
CA GLN A 292 -31.80 -21.14 -10.44
C GLN A 292 -32.71 -21.86 -11.43
N GLU A 293 -33.60 -21.11 -12.07
CA GLU A 293 -34.34 -21.59 -13.22
C GLU A 293 -33.41 -21.62 -14.44
N PRO A 294 -33.29 -22.76 -15.14
CA PRO A 294 -32.45 -22.85 -16.32
C PRO A 294 -32.88 -21.84 -17.38
N ASP A 295 -31.92 -21.12 -17.94
CA ASP A 295 -32.12 -20.14 -19.02
C ASP A 295 -32.88 -18.86 -18.66
N ARG A 296 -33.46 -18.78 -17.45
CA ARG A 296 -34.03 -17.54 -16.92
C ARG A 296 -32.92 -16.49 -16.80
N ARG A 297 -33.24 -15.26 -17.19
CA ARG A 297 -32.33 -14.11 -17.09
C ARG A 297 -32.62 -13.36 -15.81
N TYR A 298 -31.62 -13.24 -14.95
CA TYR A 298 -31.68 -12.51 -13.70
C TYR A 298 -30.92 -11.20 -13.83
N ALA A 299 -31.55 -10.09 -13.44
CA ALA A 299 -30.86 -8.81 -13.32
C ALA A 299 -30.07 -8.79 -12.01
N VAL A 300 -28.84 -8.26 -12.06
CA VAL A 300 -27.95 -8.14 -10.90
C VAL A 300 -27.78 -6.66 -10.61
N GLN A 301 -28.12 -6.26 -9.39
CA GLN A 301 -28.00 -4.89 -8.90
C GLN A 301 -27.00 -4.88 -7.75
N LEU A 302 -26.06 -3.94 -7.82
CA LEU A 302 -24.96 -3.84 -6.88
C LEU A 302 -24.77 -2.40 -6.44
N ALA A 303 -24.49 -2.22 -5.17
CA ALA A 303 -23.94 -1.00 -4.62
C ALA A 303 -22.73 -1.34 -3.75
N PHE A 304 -21.80 -0.40 -3.64
CA PHE A 304 -20.62 -0.52 -2.81
C PHE A 304 -20.44 0.78 -2.03
N ALA A 305 -20.43 0.69 -0.70
CA ALA A 305 -20.45 1.86 0.19
C ALA A 305 -21.56 2.87 -0.20
N GLY A 306 -22.75 2.35 -0.57
CA GLY A 306 -23.90 3.13 -1.05
C GLY A 306 -23.80 3.68 -2.48
N ALA A 307 -22.65 3.58 -3.16
CA ALA A 307 -22.50 3.99 -4.55
C ALA A 307 -22.85 2.87 -5.54
N PRO A 308 -23.60 3.13 -6.63
CA PRO A 308 -24.00 2.08 -7.56
C PRO A 308 -22.80 1.52 -8.34
N VAL A 309 -22.67 0.19 -8.37
CA VAL A 309 -21.69 -0.51 -9.21
C VAL A 309 -22.33 -0.77 -10.58
N GLN A 310 -21.70 -0.26 -11.64
CA GLN A 310 -22.23 -0.34 -12.99
C GLN A 310 -22.22 -1.79 -13.53
N TRP A 311 -23.40 -2.34 -13.78
CA TRP A 311 -23.59 -3.63 -14.44
C TRP A 311 -25.00 -3.72 -15.07
N ASP A 312 -25.09 -3.95 -16.37
CA ASP A 312 -26.34 -3.96 -17.13
C ASP A 312 -26.70 -5.33 -17.73
N ALA A 313 -25.72 -6.25 -17.82
CA ALA A 313 -25.90 -7.55 -18.44
C ALA A 313 -26.57 -8.57 -17.48
N PRO A 314 -27.73 -9.15 -17.84
CA PRO A 314 -28.33 -10.16 -16.98
C PRO A 314 -27.51 -11.46 -16.98
N VAL A 315 -27.55 -12.19 -15.88
CA VAL A 315 -26.97 -13.54 -15.78
C VAL A 315 -28.01 -14.59 -16.16
N ARG A 316 -27.59 -15.58 -16.97
CA ARG A 316 -28.43 -16.72 -17.36
C ARG A 316 -28.33 -17.83 -16.32
N GLY A 317 -29.46 -18.26 -15.75
CA GLY A 317 -29.53 -19.34 -14.77
C GLY A 317 -29.05 -20.69 -15.33
N SER A 318 -28.49 -21.51 -14.46
CA SER A 318 -27.89 -22.81 -14.79
C SER A 318 -28.69 -23.97 -14.20
N ALA A 319 -28.71 -25.11 -14.90
CA ALA A 319 -29.24 -26.38 -14.39
C ALA A 319 -28.15 -27.33 -13.86
N ARG A 320 -26.87 -26.92 -13.96
CA ARG A 320 -25.75 -27.80 -13.63
C ARG A 320 -25.72 -28.06 -12.13
N SER A 321 -25.57 -29.29 -11.70
CA SER A 321 -25.30 -29.61 -10.29
C SER A 321 -23.82 -29.45 -9.98
N ASP A 322 -23.50 -29.08 -8.75
CA ASP A 322 -22.13 -29.22 -8.26
C ASP A 322 -21.79 -30.70 -8.04
N ARG A 323 -20.59 -31.08 -8.44
CA ARG A 323 -20.03 -32.43 -8.31
C ARG A 323 -18.56 -32.39 -7.95
N LYS A 324 -18.00 -31.19 -7.77
CA LYS A 324 -16.59 -31.02 -7.48
C LYS A 324 -16.44 -31.06 -5.96
N PRO A 325 -15.65 -31.99 -5.42
CA PRO A 325 -15.36 -31.99 -3.99
C PRO A 325 -14.74 -30.68 -3.52
N PRO A 326 -15.10 -30.17 -2.33
CA PRO A 326 -14.38 -29.08 -1.71
C PRO A 326 -12.95 -29.51 -1.34
N SER A 327 -12.05 -28.55 -1.24
CA SER A 327 -10.69 -28.74 -0.72
C SER A 327 -10.43 -27.82 0.46
N PHE A 328 -9.66 -28.31 1.43
CA PHE A 328 -9.10 -27.48 2.48
C PHE A 328 -7.99 -26.61 1.90
N VAL A 329 -8.12 -25.29 2.02
CA VAL A 329 -7.14 -24.34 1.49
C VAL A 329 -6.02 -24.13 2.49
N GLY A 330 -6.36 -24.02 3.77
CA GLY A 330 -5.39 -23.78 4.83
C GLY A 330 -6.01 -23.07 6.03
N LEU A 331 -5.14 -22.69 6.97
CA LEU A 331 -5.50 -21.77 8.04
C LEU A 331 -5.38 -20.33 7.54
N THR A 332 -6.22 -19.42 8.02
CA THR A 332 -6.06 -17.98 7.73
C THR A 332 -4.81 -17.40 8.41
N ARG A 333 -4.42 -17.94 9.57
CA ARG A 333 -3.17 -17.64 10.30
C ARG A 333 -2.56 -18.93 10.84
N ASN A 334 -1.24 -19.07 10.70
CA ASN A 334 -0.50 -20.27 11.16
C ASN A 334 0.46 -19.97 12.34
N ARG A 335 0.60 -18.70 12.73
CA ARG A 335 1.22 -18.25 13.96
C ARG A 335 0.15 -17.61 14.84
N LEU A 336 -0.07 -18.19 16.01
CA LEU A 336 -1.16 -17.84 16.90
C LEU A 336 -0.64 -17.34 18.25
N ALA A 337 -1.42 -16.48 18.89
CA ALA A 337 -1.39 -16.26 20.32
C ALA A 337 -2.14 -17.38 21.07
N PRO A 338 -1.89 -17.57 22.37
CA PRO A 338 -2.56 -18.60 23.17
C PRO A 338 -4.09 -18.60 23.08
N SER A 339 -4.72 -17.42 23.03
CA SER A 339 -6.18 -17.29 23.05
C SER A 339 -6.81 -17.14 21.66
N ASP A 340 -6.03 -17.27 20.59
CA ASP A 340 -6.58 -17.14 19.24
C ASP A 340 -7.51 -18.29 18.86
N ALA A 341 -8.50 -17.95 18.04
CA ALA A 341 -9.28 -18.94 17.30
C ALA A 341 -8.51 -19.48 16.08
N LEU A 342 -8.81 -20.72 15.70
CA LEU A 342 -8.31 -21.37 14.50
C LEU A 342 -9.34 -21.27 13.37
N ASP A 343 -9.05 -20.46 12.36
CA ASP A 343 -9.90 -20.28 11.19
C ASP A 343 -9.43 -21.18 10.03
N LEU A 344 -10.23 -22.21 9.73
CA LEU A 344 -10.05 -23.13 8.62
C LEU A 344 -10.77 -22.60 7.38
N LEU A 345 -10.03 -22.42 6.29
CA LEU A 345 -10.55 -21.92 5.02
C LEU A 345 -10.73 -23.07 4.03
N PHE A 346 -11.89 -23.10 3.38
CA PHE A 346 -12.25 -24.07 2.35
C PHE A 346 -12.41 -23.39 0.99
N SER A 347 -12.25 -24.16 -0.09
CA SER A 347 -12.35 -23.65 -1.47
C SER A 347 -13.75 -23.11 -1.82
N GLU A 348 -14.76 -23.50 -1.07
CA GLU A 348 -16.15 -23.18 -1.33
C GLU A 348 -17.04 -23.28 -0.09
N ALA A 349 -18.33 -22.93 -0.25
CA ALA A 349 -19.30 -22.99 0.83
C ALA A 349 -19.52 -24.42 1.35
N MET A 350 -19.38 -24.56 2.66
CA MET A 350 -19.56 -25.80 3.41
C MET A 350 -20.93 -25.83 4.09
N GLN A 351 -21.37 -27.01 4.52
CA GLN A 351 -22.52 -27.12 5.43
C GLN A 351 -22.13 -26.64 6.82
N SER A 352 -22.91 -25.72 7.39
CA SER A 352 -22.69 -25.17 8.73
C SER A 352 -23.13 -26.13 9.83
N VAL A 353 -22.44 -27.27 9.94
CA VAL A 353 -22.71 -28.32 10.94
C VAL A 353 -21.77 -28.21 12.14
N ALA A 354 -22.17 -28.82 13.26
CA ALA A 354 -21.31 -28.95 14.43
C ALA A 354 -20.20 -29.97 14.15
N LEU A 355 -18.93 -29.54 14.27
CA LEU A 355 -17.75 -30.36 14.01
C LEU A 355 -17.20 -31.01 15.30
N ALA A 356 -18.12 -31.51 16.14
CA ALA A 356 -17.76 -32.13 17.40
C ALA A 356 -16.88 -33.38 17.17
N GLY A 357 -15.74 -33.43 17.87
CA GLY A 357 -14.81 -34.55 17.72
C GLY A 357 -14.11 -34.62 16.35
N LEU A 358 -14.04 -33.50 15.62
CA LEU A 358 -13.26 -33.44 14.37
C LEU A 358 -11.81 -33.89 14.59
N TRP A 359 -11.20 -33.44 15.68
CA TRP A 359 -9.83 -33.77 16.04
C TRP A 359 -9.73 -35.22 16.53
N THR A 360 -8.90 -36.01 15.86
CA THR A 360 -8.59 -37.39 16.25
C THR A 360 -7.28 -37.42 17.04
N ALA A 361 -7.30 -38.09 18.19
CA ALA A 361 -6.21 -38.08 19.18
C ALA A 361 -4.97 -38.90 18.77
N SER A 362 -4.99 -39.62 17.64
CA SER A 362 -3.95 -40.60 17.31
C SER A 362 -2.66 -40.02 16.73
N ASP A 363 -2.72 -38.85 16.09
CA ASP A 363 -1.57 -38.21 15.41
C ASP A 363 -1.38 -36.73 15.80
N SER A 364 -2.18 -36.26 16.75
CA SER A 364 -2.13 -34.90 17.28
C SER A 364 -1.35 -34.89 18.58
N THR A 365 -0.46 -33.92 18.79
CA THR A 365 0.30 -33.81 20.06
C THR A 365 -0.64 -33.53 21.25
N GLN A 366 -1.85 -33.00 21.00
CA GLN A 366 -2.89 -32.70 21.97
C GLN A 366 -4.28 -32.84 21.33
N ALA A 367 -5.29 -33.26 22.09
CA ALA A 367 -6.69 -33.14 21.69
C ALA A 367 -7.22 -31.79 22.20
N LEU A 368 -7.61 -30.89 21.30
CA LEU A 368 -8.10 -29.57 21.67
C LEU A 368 -9.59 -29.62 22.01
N ALA A 369 -9.94 -29.08 23.16
CA ALA A 369 -11.32 -28.79 23.53
C ALA A 369 -11.67 -27.36 23.12
N GLY A 370 -12.89 -27.15 22.66
CA GLY A 370 -13.34 -25.87 22.15
C GLY A 370 -14.64 -25.99 21.36
N ASP A 371 -15.12 -24.84 20.91
CA ASP A 371 -16.37 -24.71 20.19
C ASP A 371 -16.13 -24.38 18.71
N TRP A 372 -17.11 -24.74 17.87
CA TRP A 372 -17.07 -24.47 16.44
C TRP A 372 -18.18 -23.51 16.03
N LEU A 373 -17.82 -22.56 15.18
CA LEU A 373 -18.78 -21.67 14.52
C LEU A 373 -18.37 -21.45 13.06
N TRP A 374 -19.32 -21.01 12.24
CA TRP A 374 -19.12 -20.75 10.81
C TRP A 374 -19.26 -19.26 10.54
N PRO A 375 -18.19 -18.47 10.70
CA PRO A 375 -18.26 -17.01 10.49
C PRO A 375 -18.42 -16.63 9.01
N ALA A 376 -18.20 -17.55 8.07
CA ALA A 376 -18.49 -17.38 6.66
C ALA A 376 -18.83 -18.76 6.05
N PRO A 377 -19.51 -18.82 4.89
CA PRO A 377 -19.91 -20.09 4.27
C PRO A 377 -18.74 -21.05 4.03
N ASN A 378 -17.55 -20.53 3.71
CA ASN A 378 -16.34 -21.29 3.42
C ASN A 378 -15.30 -21.25 4.56
N ARG A 379 -15.68 -20.78 5.76
CA ARG A 379 -14.77 -20.64 6.89
C ARG A 379 -15.36 -21.28 8.15
N ALA A 380 -14.67 -22.28 8.68
CA ALA A 380 -14.96 -22.84 10.00
C ALA A 380 -13.99 -22.27 11.03
N ARG A 381 -14.50 -21.74 12.12
CA ARG A 381 -13.72 -21.21 13.24
C ARG A 381 -13.81 -22.16 14.43
N PHE A 382 -12.66 -22.55 14.97
CA PHE A 382 -12.55 -23.27 16.22
C PHE A 382 -12.02 -22.34 17.31
N GLU A 383 -12.80 -22.16 18.38
CA GLU A 383 -12.44 -21.34 19.54
C GLU A 383 -11.98 -22.26 20.68
N PRO A 384 -10.69 -22.24 21.08
CA PRO A 384 -10.20 -23.05 22.18
C PRO A 384 -10.93 -22.75 23.50
N ALA A 385 -11.29 -23.78 24.25
CA ALA A 385 -11.94 -23.63 25.56
C ALA A 385 -10.98 -23.06 26.63
N GLU A 386 -9.69 -23.29 26.46
CA GLU A 386 -8.61 -22.76 27.30
C GLU A 386 -7.47 -22.25 26.39
N PRO A 387 -6.68 -21.26 26.85
CA PRO A 387 -5.53 -20.78 26.10
C PRO A 387 -4.56 -21.91 25.74
N LEU A 388 -4.16 -21.96 24.48
CA LEU A 388 -3.22 -22.94 23.98
C LEU A 388 -1.81 -22.69 24.55
N ALA A 389 -1.13 -23.73 24.99
CA ALA A 389 0.25 -23.61 25.45
C ALA A 389 1.19 -23.22 24.29
N PRO A 390 2.20 -22.36 24.50
CA PRO A 390 3.19 -22.07 23.47
C PRO A 390 3.89 -23.32 22.94
N GLY A 391 4.08 -23.40 21.63
CA GLY A 391 4.73 -24.53 20.97
C GLY A 391 4.19 -24.83 19.57
N ALA A 392 4.73 -25.87 18.94
CA ALA A 392 4.29 -26.34 17.63
C ALA A 392 3.14 -27.35 17.77
N TYR A 393 2.09 -27.17 16.99
CA TYR A 393 0.92 -28.01 16.92
C TYR A 393 0.81 -28.68 15.55
N ARG A 394 0.40 -29.94 15.58
CA ARG A 394 -0.06 -30.68 14.40
C ARG A 394 -1.35 -31.37 14.78
N LEU A 395 -2.42 -31.09 14.06
CA LEU A 395 -3.73 -31.73 14.28
C LEU A 395 -4.10 -32.56 13.06
N ALA A 396 -4.69 -33.72 13.32
CA ALA A 396 -5.29 -34.58 12.30
C ALA A 396 -6.75 -34.87 12.65
N GLY A 397 -7.64 -34.77 11.68
CA GLY A 397 -9.08 -34.97 11.87
C GLY A 397 -9.74 -35.68 10.70
N SER A 398 -10.87 -36.32 10.98
CA SER A 398 -11.65 -37.02 9.94
C SER A 398 -12.36 -36.00 9.05
N ALA A 399 -12.08 -36.05 7.75
CA ALA A 399 -12.73 -35.17 6.78
C ALA A 399 -14.18 -35.57 6.46
N ALA A 400 -14.67 -36.69 6.99
CA ALA A 400 -16.02 -37.19 6.72
C ALA A 400 -17.14 -36.23 7.15
N GLN A 401 -16.88 -35.36 8.14
CA GLN A 401 -17.83 -34.34 8.60
C GLN A 401 -17.76 -33.04 7.78
N LEU A 402 -16.78 -32.90 6.89
CA LEU A 402 -16.53 -31.71 6.09
C LEU A 402 -17.13 -31.92 4.70
N VAL A 403 -18.39 -31.49 4.56
CA VAL A 403 -19.21 -31.66 3.36
C VAL A 403 -19.65 -30.29 2.84
N ASP A 404 -19.61 -30.12 1.52
CA ASP A 404 -20.15 -28.92 0.88
C ASP A 404 -21.68 -28.90 0.86
N ARG A 405 -22.26 -27.79 0.41
CA ARG A 405 -23.71 -27.64 0.28
C ARG A 405 -24.38 -28.61 -0.71
N ALA A 406 -23.61 -29.22 -1.60
CA ALA A 406 -24.07 -30.18 -2.60
C ALA A 406 -23.82 -31.64 -2.19
N ASP A 407 -23.55 -31.89 -0.91
CA ASP A 407 -23.27 -33.20 -0.32
C ASP A 407 -21.98 -33.87 -0.82
N ASN A 408 -21.03 -33.12 -1.41
CA ASN A 408 -19.70 -33.63 -1.72
C ASN A 408 -18.79 -33.51 -0.49
N SER A 409 -18.19 -34.62 -0.07
CA SER A 409 -17.17 -34.62 0.99
C SER A 409 -15.85 -34.05 0.49
N LEU A 410 -15.00 -33.57 1.41
CA LEU A 410 -13.63 -33.17 1.11
C LEU A 410 -12.90 -34.17 0.22
N ALA A 411 -12.10 -33.67 -0.73
CA ALA A 411 -11.35 -34.53 -1.65
C ALA A 411 -10.42 -35.53 -0.94
N ASP A 412 -9.81 -35.11 0.16
CA ASP A 412 -8.95 -35.94 1.01
C ASP A 412 -9.73 -36.52 2.20
N SER A 413 -9.46 -37.77 2.55
CA SER A 413 -10.13 -38.44 3.68
C SER A 413 -9.64 -37.96 5.06
N LEU A 414 -8.51 -37.27 5.11
CA LEU A 414 -7.87 -36.79 6.34
C LEU A 414 -7.60 -35.29 6.22
N LEU A 415 -8.08 -34.52 7.19
CA LEU A 415 -7.67 -33.13 7.37
C LEU A 415 -6.41 -33.11 8.24
N THR A 416 -5.31 -32.56 7.75
CA THR A 416 -4.10 -32.31 8.55
C THR A 416 -3.77 -30.82 8.53
N LEU A 417 -3.47 -30.26 9.69
CA LEU A 417 -3.02 -28.88 9.82
C LEU A 417 -1.84 -28.77 10.78
N SER A 418 -1.03 -27.74 10.58
CA SER A 418 0.13 -27.41 11.41
C SER A 418 0.17 -25.91 11.66
N PHE A 419 0.44 -25.52 12.90
CA PHE A 419 0.56 -24.12 13.31
C PHE A 419 1.48 -24.02 14.54
N THR A 420 1.87 -22.81 14.90
CA THR A 420 2.67 -22.52 16.09
C THR A 420 1.94 -21.54 16.98
N VAL A 421 1.95 -21.77 18.28
CA VAL A 421 1.47 -20.83 19.29
C VAL A 421 2.69 -20.17 19.93
N GLY A 422 2.79 -18.85 19.83
CA GLY A 422 3.85 -18.06 20.45
C GLY A 422 3.50 -17.69 21.90
N ALA A 423 4.51 -17.28 22.67
CA ALA A 423 4.32 -16.71 23.99
C ALA A 423 4.07 -15.20 23.86
N GLU A 424 2.99 -14.71 24.47
CA GLU A 424 2.64 -13.28 24.53
C GLU A 424 3.33 -12.64 25.73
N THR A 425 4.65 -12.48 25.63
CA THR A 425 5.48 -12.04 26.77
C THR A 425 6.37 -10.84 26.46
N ALA A 426 6.46 -10.42 25.19
CA ALA A 426 7.22 -9.23 24.83
C ALA A 426 6.41 -7.96 25.13
N ALA A 427 7.11 -6.84 25.30
CA ALA A 427 6.50 -5.54 25.53
C ALA A 427 7.27 -4.40 24.84
N ILE A 428 6.54 -3.35 24.47
CA ILE A 428 7.10 -2.10 23.96
C ILE A 428 6.55 -0.94 24.80
N ARG A 429 7.47 -0.15 25.34
CA ARG A 429 7.18 0.98 26.22
C ARG A 429 7.84 2.24 25.73
N GLY A 430 7.15 3.34 25.95
CA GLY A 430 7.64 4.63 25.51
C GLY A 430 6.68 5.75 25.77
N GLN A 431 6.88 6.83 25.02
CA GLN A 431 6.11 8.05 25.15
C GLN A 431 5.79 8.62 23.78
N VAL A 432 4.57 9.13 23.63
CA VAL A 432 4.18 9.92 22.48
C VAL A 432 4.31 11.40 22.85
N GLN A 433 5.06 12.13 22.03
CA GLN A 433 5.20 13.57 22.14
C GLN A 433 4.08 14.20 21.31
N ALA A 434 2.91 14.36 21.92
CA ALA A 434 1.80 15.10 21.32
C ALA A 434 2.07 16.60 21.44
N GLY A 435 2.07 17.32 20.31
CA GLY A 435 2.18 18.78 20.30
C GLY A 435 0.93 19.51 20.78
N GLU A 436 -0.17 18.79 21.00
CA GLU A 436 -1.51 19.35 21.24
C GLU A 436 -2.34 18.50 22.21
N GLU A 437 -3.46 19.07 22.69
CA GLU A 437 -4.42 18.38 23.56
C GLU A 437 -5.24 17.33 22.79
N GLY A 438 -5.38 16.13 23.36
CA GLY A 438 -6.18 15.04 22.83
C GLY A 438 -5.75 13.71 23.45
N ARG A 439 -6.58 12.66 23.32
CA ARG A 439 -6.18 11.32 23.77
C ARG A 439 -5.28 10.71 22.71
N VAL A 440 -4.20 10.05 23.11
CA VAL A 440 -3.29 9.42 22.15
C VAL A 440 -3.57 7.94 22.04
N ARG A 441 -3.75 7.46 20.82
CA ARG A 441 -3.85 6.04 20.50
C ARG A 441 -2.54 5.59 19.87
N ILE A 442 -1.96 4.50 20.38
CA ILE A 442 -0.74 3.87 19.84
C ILE A 442 -1.10 2.49 19.33
N ALA A 443 -0.49 2.10 18.21
CA ALA A 443 -0.59 0.76 17.68
C ALA A 443 0.76 0.25 17.19
N ALA A 444 1.02 -1.04 17.45
CA ALA A 444 2.10 -1.81 16.86
C ALA A 444 1.49 -2.88 15.95
N ILE A 445 1.90 -2.88 14.69
CA ILE A 445 1.46 -3.86 13.68
C ILE A 445 2.65 -4.73 13.27
N ASN A 446 2.46 -6.05 13.29
CA ASN A 446 3.48 -6.98 12.82
C ASN A 446 3.35 -7.30 11.33
N GLU A 447 4.35 -7.99 10.78
CA GLU A 447 4.38 -8.42 9.37
C GLU A 447 3.18 -9.32 8.97
N ASP A 448 2.59 -10.05 9.92
CA ASP A 448 1.42 -10.91 9.71
C ASP A 448 0.07 -10.13 9.81
N GLY A 449 0.12 -8.81 9.99
CA GLY A 449 -1.05 -7.93 10.11
C GLY A 449 -1.79 -8.05 11.44
N ARG A 450 -1.15 -8.57 12.49
CA ARG A 450 -1.66 -8.46 13.86
C ARG A 450 -1.32 -7.10 14.43
N THR A 451 -2.35 -6.43 14.94
CA THR A 451 -2.23 -5.12 15.59
C THR A 451 -2.45 -5.25 17.09
N TYR A 452 -1.54 -4.69 17.87
CA TYR A 452 -1.67 -4.44 19.30
C TYR A 452 -1.84 -2.94 19.50
N ALA A 453 -2.84 -2.50 20.26
CA ALA A 453 -3.10 -1.07 20.40
C ALA A 453 -3.62 -0.68 21.79
N GLU A 454 -3.08 0.42 22.31
CA GLU A 454 -3.35 0.97 23.65
C GLU A 454 -3.59 2.49 23.60
N TRP A 455 -4.26 3.01 24.62
CA TRP A 455 -4.38 4.46 24.85
C TRP A 455 -3.26 4.91 25.78
N ALA A 456 -2.54 5.96 25.41
CA ALA A 456 -1.57 6.57 26.29
C ALA A 456 -2.22 7.17 27.54
N ASP A 457 -1.44 7.34 28.61
CA ASP A 457 -1.84 8.12 29.77
C ASP A 457 -1.83 9.65 29.49
N GLU A 458 -2.18 10.45 30.48
CA GLU A 458 -2.24 11.92 30.37
C GLU A 458 -0.88 12.56 30.08
N GLU A 459 0.23 11.86 30.36
CA GLU A 459 1.58 12.28 30.01
C GLU A 459 2.06 11.70 28.67
N GLY A 460 1.21 10.97 27.93
CA GLY A 460 1.53 10.36 26.65
C GLY A 460 2.33 9.06 26.75
N ARG A 461 2.49 8.46 27.94
CA ARG A 461 3.20 7.18 28.11
C ARG A 461 2.30 6.01 27.74
N PHE A 462 2.89 4.96 27.17
CA PHE A 462 2.18 3.74 26.77
C PHE A 462 2.94 2.47 27.16
N ASP A 463 2.22 1.37 27.36
CA ASP A 463 2.81 0.06 27.66
C ASP A 463 2.11 -1.06 26.85
N LEU A 464 2.55 -1.23 25.59
CA LEU A 464 2.08 -2.31 24.75
C LEU A 464 2.66 -3.62 25.29
N ASN A 465 1.84 -4.39 26.01
CA ASN A 465 2.22 -5.68 26.61
C ASN A 465 1.60 -6.87 25.86
N GLY A 466 2.18 -8.05 26.08
CA GLY A 466 1.62 -9.30 25.55
C GLY A 466 1.87 -9.49 24.05
N LEU A 467 2.96 -8.93 23.54
CA LEU A 467 3.32 -9.07 22.13
C LEU A 467 3.92 -10.45 21.88
N LEU A 468 3.62 -11.00 20.72
CA LEU A 468 4.39 -12.11 20.18
C LEU A 468 5.76 -11.63 19.69
N ALA A 469 6.75 -12.52 19.72
CA ALA A 469 8.01 -12.27 19.01
C ALA A 469 7.76 -12.02 17.51
N GLY A 470 8.45 -11.05 16.95
CA GLY A 470 8.30 -10.61 15.56
C GLY A 470 8.75 -9.17 15.34
N THR A 471 8.65 -8.71 14.09
CA THR A 471 9.00 -7.35 13.68
C THR A 471 7.76 -6.48 13.66
N TYR A 472 7.83 -5.29 14.26
CA TYR A 472 6.69 -4.38 14.42
C TYR A 472 6.97 -2.98 13.87
N SER A 473 6.04 -2.46 13.08
CA SER A 473 5.93 -1.02 12.81
C SER A 473 5.03 -0.38 13.87
N ILE A 474 5.43 0.78 14.40
CA ILE A 474 4.71 1.45 15.48
C ILE A 474 4.32 2.84 15.03
N TRP A 475 3.07 3.20 15.30
CA TRP A 475 2.53 4.50 14.98
C TRP A 475 1.55 4.95 16.06
N ALA A 476 1.27 6.23 16.07
CA ALA A 476 0.32 6.84 16.98
C ALA A 476 -0.44 7.97 16.29
N PHE A 477 -1.61 8.29 16.83
CA PHE A 477 -2.33 9.51 16.48
C PHE A 477 -2.97 10.14 17.71
N VAL A 478 -3.22 11.45 17.62
CA VAL A 478 -3.95 12.22 18.63
C VAL A 478 -5.42 12.30 18.20
N ASP A 479 -6.28 11.59 18.92
CA ASP A 479 -7.74 11.57 18.77
C ASP A 479 -8.34 12.90 19.27
N ARG A 480 -8.57 13.81 18.32
CA ARG A 480 -9.06 15.18 18.54
C ARG A 480 -10.58 15.22 18.62
N ASP A 481 -11.27 14.34 17.90
CA ASP A 481 -12.74 14.32 17.85
C ASP A 481 -13.39 13.29 18.80
N GLY A 482 -12.59 12.39 19.37
CA GLY A 482 -12.98 11.45 20.41
C GLY A 482 -13.65 10.18 19.88
N ASP A 483 -13.56 9.89 18.58
CA ASP A 483 -14.17 8.72 17.96
C ASP A 483 -13.28 7.46 18.04
N GLY A 484 -11.99 7.63 18.33
CA GLY A 484 -11.02 6.55 18.47
C GLY A 484 -10.47 6.00 17.16
N GLU A 485 -10.74 6.65 16.04
CA GLU A 485 -10.22 6.36 14.71
C GLU A 485 -9.39 7.54 14.19
N TYR A 486 -8.44 7.27 13.28
CA TYR A 486 -7.62 8.35 12.73
C TYR A 486 -8.38 9.14 11.68
N SER A 487 -8.56 10.44 11.93
CA SER A 487 -9.16 11.37 10.99
C SER A 487 -8.12 11.94 9.99
N SER A 488 -8.21 11.55 8.70
CA SER A 488 -7.27 11.99 7.64
C SER A 488 -7.50 13.42 7.10
N GLY A 489 -8.51 14.13 7.60
CA GLY A 489 -8.88 15.48 7.14
C GLY A 489 -9.74 15.47 5.87
N SER A 490 -9.98 16.65 5.30
CA SER A 490 -10.70 16.81 4.03
C SER A 490 -10.26 18.08 3.29
N LEU A 491 -10.25 18.09 1.95
CA LEU A 491 -9.97 19.31 1.17
C LEU A 491 -11.20 20.24 1.05
N SER A 492 -12.42 19.70 1.14
CA SER A 492 -13.64 20.47 0.86
C SER A 492 -14.82 20.05 1.76
N PRO A 493 -15.20 20.89 2.77
CA PRO A 493 -14.45 22.04 3.25
C PRO A 493 -13.10 21.61 3.84
N PHE A 494 -12.09 22.48 3.75
CA PHE A 494 -10.77 22.15 4.27
C PHE A 494 -10.81 21.84 5.78
N ARG A 495 -10.32 20.66 6.16
CA ARG A 495 -10.09 20.21 7.53
C ARG A 495 -8.71 19.57 7.61
N TYR A 496 -7.95 19.94 8.64
CA TYR A 496 -6.70 19.27 8.97
C TYR A 496 -6.96 17.81 9.33
N SER A 497 -5.94 16.98 9.15
CA SER A 497 -5.92 15.65 9.75
C SER A 497 -5.74 15.75 11.25
N GLU A 498 -5.84 14.62 11.92
CA GLU A 498 -5.26 14.47 13.25
C GLU A 498 -3.73 14.40 13.18
N PRO A 499 -3.02 14.82 14.25
CA PRO A 499 -1.60 14.59 14.39
C PRO A 499 -1.31 13.10 14.33
N TYR A 500 -0.42 12.73 13.42
CA TYR A 500 0.04 11.37 13.20
C TYR A 500 1.54 11.31 13.45
N GLY A 501 2.02 10.17 13.93
CA GLY A 501 3.44 9.95 14.15
C GLY A 501 3.83 8.50 13.94
N HIS A 502 5.02 8.28 13.39
CA HIS A 502 5.60 6.95 13.23
C HIS A 502 6.91 6.81 14.03
N TYR A 503 7.16 5.63 14.58
CA TYR A 503 8.48 5.29 15.13
C TYR A 503 9.39 4.80 14.00
N GLY A 504 10.49 5.51 13.74
CA GLY A 504 11.41 5.34 12.61
C GLY A 504 11.48 3.94 11.98
N GLU A 505 12.47 3.13 12.37
CA GLU A 505 12.66 1.77 11.83
C GLU A 505 11.80 0.76 12.60
N PRO A 506 11.36 -0.34 11.96
CA PRO A 506 10.66 -1.42 12.64
C PRO A 506 11.45 -2.00 13.82
N ILE A 507 10.75 -2.42 14.87
CA ILE A 507 11.34 -3.04 16.06
C ILE A 507 11.24 -4.56 15.94
N ASP A 508 12.40 -5.22 15.93
CA ASP A 508 12.51 -6.67 16.08
C ASP A 508 12.42 -7.06 17.56
N LEU A 509 11.42 -7.88 17.91
CA LEU A 509 11.20 -8.40 19.26
C LEU A 509 11.42 -9.91 19.34
N ASP A 510 12.25 -10.32 20.28
CA ASP A 510 12.33 -11.68 20.79
C ASP A 510 11.26 -11.94 21.88
N ALA A 511 11.02 -13.22 22.18
CA ALA A 511 10.16 -13.59 23.31
C ALA A 511 10.76 -13.06 24.63
N ASP A 512 9.89 -12.62 25.55
CA ASP A 512 10.23 -12.02 26.84
C ASP A 512 11.03 -10.69 26.77
N GLN A 513 11.27 -10.15 25.55
CA GLN A 513 11.98 -8.89 25.38
C GLN A 513 11.07 -7.70 25.72
N ILE A 514 11.63 -6.74 26.47
CA ILE A 514 11.01 -5.44 26.71
C ILE A 514 11.88 -4.40 26.04
N VAL A 515 11.29 -3.64 25.10
CA VAL A 515 11.93 -2.47 24.52
C VAL A 515 11.36 -1.24 25.21
N GLU A 516 12.25 -0.43 25.78
CA GLU A 516 11.93 0.81 26.49
C GLU A 516 12.35 2.01 25.64
N GLU A 517 11.96 3.22 26.06
CA GLU A 517 12.39 4.49 25.45
C GLU A 517 11.98 4.66 23.96
N VAL A 518 10.82 4.14 23.59
CA VAL A 518 10.23 4.36 22.25
C VAL A 518 9.52 5.72 22.21
N ASP A 519 10.20 6.73 21.67
CA ASP A 519 9.66 8.08 21.52
C ASP A 519 9.00 8.28 20.14
N ILE A 520 7.73 8.66 20.13
CA ILE A 520 6.96 8.90 18.89
C ILE A 520 6.54 10.37 18.84
N PRO A 521 7.06 11.19 17.91
CA PRO A 521 6.58 12.54 17.72
C PRO A 521 5.27 12.54 16.93
N CYS A 522 4.17 13.02 17.52
CA CYS A 522 2.92 13.30 16.82
C CYS A 522 2.82 14.80 16.61
N ARG A 523 2.95 15.24 15.36
CA ARG A 523 3.01 16.66 15.00
C ARG A 523 2.03 17.01 13.91
#